data_AF-A0A7S2JJQ6-F1
#
_entry.id   AF-A0A7S2JJQ6-F1
#
_cell.length_a   1.000
_cell.length_b   1.000
_cell.length_c   1.000
_cell.angle_alpha   90.00
_cell.angle_beta   90.00
_cell.angle_gamma   90.00
#
_symmetry.space_group_name_H-M   'P 1'
#
loop_
_entity.id
_entity.type
_entity.pdbx_description
1 polymer ?
#
loop_
_entity_poly.entity_id
_entity_poly.type
_entity_poly.pdbx_seq_one_letter_code
_entity_poly.pdbx_strand_id
1 'polypeptide(L)'
;DLNRFIKRQNVPSELSNRLREYFHQTEHLRLSIHQSTLLESMSPSLQAEVSWSINQRWLGQVWFLEGAPMGFLVQLSRQMQAMVFAPLEIPPPGSLYIIHRGLIIYGARVLGAGAVFGEDTCVLSNAALHTPYVARALSYVDI
;
A
#
# COMPACT_ATOMS: atom_id res chain seq x y z
N ASP A 1 9.67 -21.78 2.18
CA ASP A 1 10.28 -21.41 3.49
C ASP A 1 9.33 -21.26 4.68
N LEU A 2 8.11 -20.71 4.51
CA LEU A 2 7.17 -20.43 5.62
C LEU A 2 6.89 -21.63 6.55
N ASN A 3 6.63 -22.82 6.00
CA ASN A 3 6.35 -24.02 6.79
C ASN A 3 7.55 -24.48 7.65
N ARG A 4 8.78 -24.16 7.22
CA ARG A 4 10.00 -24.47 7.99
C ARG A 4 10.18 -23.51 9.16
N PHE A 5 9.79 -22.24 8.99
CA PHE A 5 9.76 -21.24 10.05
C PHE A 5 8.73 -21.59 11.13
N ILE A 6 7.50 -21.92 10.73
CA ILE A 6 6.41 -22.33 11.63
C ILE A 6 6.83 -23.52 12.49
N LYS A 7 7.47 -24.54 11.89
CA LYS A 7 7.97 -25.71 12.61
C LYS A 7 9.14 -25.40 13.56
N ARG A 8 10.01 -24.45 13.21
CA ARG A 8 11.15 -24.06 14.05
C ARG A 8 10.76 -23.24 15.28
N GLN A 9 9.81 -22.32 15.11
CA GLN A 9 9.34 -21.41 16.17
C GLN A 9 8.20 -22.01 17.01
N ASN A 10 7.78 -23.24 16.70
CA ASN A 10 6.67 -23.93 17.38
C ASN A 10 5.39 -23.07 17.47
N VAL A 11 5.05 -22.41 16.37
CA VAL A 11 3.94 -21.48 16.30
C VAL A 11 2.62 -22.24 16.51
N PRO A 12 1.69 -21.75 17.35
CA PRO A 12 0.38 -22.35 17.54
C PRO A 12 -0.35 -22.58 16.21
N SER A 13 -1.18 -23.62 16.14
CA SER A 13 -1.88 -24.04 14.91
C SER A 13 -2.76 -22.93 14.33
N GLU A 14 -3.42 -22.15 15.17
CA GLU A 14 -4.28 -21.02 14.78
C GLU A 14 -3.48 -19.89 14.11
N LEU A 15 -2.37 -19.47 14.73
CA LEU A 15 -1.44 -18.49 14.15
C LEU A 15 -0.77 -19.00 12.87
N SER A 16 -0.48 -20.30 12.81
CA SER A 16 0.10 -20.93 11.62
C SER A 16 -0.85 -20.89 10.43
N ASN A 17 -2.16 -21.07 10.65
CA ASN A 17 -3.17 -20.97 9.60
C ASN A 17 -3.32 -19.53 9.13
N ARG A 18 -3.42 -18.57 10.06
CA ARG A 18 -3.49 -17.15 9.72
C ARG A 18 -2.26 -16.66 8.96
N LEU A 19 -1.06 -17.13 9.33
CA LEU A 19 0.18 -16.85 8.59
C LEU A 19 0.12 -17.42 7.17
N ARG A 20 -0.32 -18.66 6.99
CA ARG A 20 -0.44 -19.26 5.65
C ARG A 20 -1.42 -18.49 4.77
N GLU A 21 -2.56 -18.11 5.32
CA GLU A 21 -3.59 -17.36 4.60
C GLU A 21 -3.07 -15.98 4.19
N TYR A 22 -2.43 -15.26 5.10
CA TYR A 22 -1.76 -13.98 4.81
C TYR A 22 -0.70 -14.12 3.72
N PHE A 23 0.19 -15.13 3.80
CA PHE A 23 1.24 -15.34 2.81
C PHE A 23 0.71 -15.81 1.45
N HIS A 24 -0.45 -16.46 1.41
CA HIS A 24 -1.14 -16.82 0.18
C HIS A 24 -1.76 -15.60 -0.50
N GLN A 25 -2.37 -14.69 0.26
CA GLN A 25 -2.96 -13.46 -0.31
C GLN A 25 -1.91 -12.42 -0.68
N THR A 26 -0.76 -12.40 0.00
CA THR A 26 0.39 -11.56 -0.36
C THR A 26 1.23 -12.09 -1.52
N GLU A 27 0.81 -13.16 -2.20
CA GLU A 27 1.46 -13.58 -3.46
C GLU A 27 1.43 -12.44 -4.49
N HIS A 28 0.34 -11.68 -4.55
CA HIS A 28 0.23 -10.51 -5.41
C HIS A 28 1.17 -9.36 -5.00
N LEU A 29 1.52 -9.22 -3.70
CA LEU A 29 2.55 -8.26 -3.28
C LEU A 29 3.93 -8.61 -3.82
N ARG A 30 4.24 -9.90 -3.99
CA ARG A 30 5.52 -10.30 -4.57
C ARG A 30 5.66 -9.82 -6.01
N LEU A 31 4.55 -9.77 -6.76
CA LEU A 31 4.55 -9.16 -8.09
C LEU A 31 4.84 -7.66 -8.00
N SER A 32 4.23 -6.92 -7.07
CA SER A 32 4.49 -5.49 -6.88
C SER A 32 5.93 -5.19 -6.43
N ILE A 33 6.48 -5.98 -5.51
CA ILE A 33 7.88 -5.88 -5.09
C ILE A 33 8.82 -6.25 -6.25
N HIS A 34 8.48 -7.27 -7.03
CA HIS A 34 9.26 -7.62 -8.20
C HIS A 34 9.23 -6.50 -9.25
N GLN A 35 8.08 -5.86 -9.45
CA GLN A 35 7.93 -4.70 -10.33
C GLN A 35 8.78 -3.50 -9.87
N SER A 36 8.83 -3.19 -8.58
CA SER A 36 9.71 -2.11 -8.08
C SER A 36 11.19 -2.44 -8.28
N THR A 37 11.63 -3.67 -8.00
CA THR A 37 13.01 -4.10 -8.27
C THR A 37 13.36 -4.08 -9.77
N LEU A 38 12.41 -4.46 -10.63
CA LEU A 38 12.57 -4.37 -12.08
C LEU A 38 12.68 -2.91 -12.54
N LEU A 39 11.85 -2.02 -12.00
CA LEU A 39 11.96 -0.59 -12.26
C LEU A 39 13.36 -0.08 -11.88
N GLU A 40 13.87 -0.42 -10.69
CA GLU A 40 15.21 0.00 -10.25
C GLU A 40 16.34 -0.48 -11.18
N SER A 41 16.17 -1.62 -11.85
CA SER A 41 17.16 -2.17 -12.79
C SER A 41 17.17 -1.51 -14.17
N MET A 42 16.16 -0.71 -14.52
CA MET A 42 16.04 -0.06 -15.83
C MET A 42 16.90 1.20 -15.94
N SER A 43 17.21 1.64 -17.17
CA SER A 43 17.90 2.92 -17.39
C SER A 43 17.02 4.09 -16.93
N PRO A 44 17.59 5.23 -16.49
CA PRO A 44 16.83 6.36 -15.96
C PRO A 44 15.74 6.89 -16.90
N SER A 45 15.98 6.82 -18.22
CA SER A 45 15.00 7.24 -19.23
C SER A 45 13.82 6.26 -19.33
N LEU A 46 14.10 4.95 -19.36
CA LEU A 46 13.06 3.92 -19.38
C LEU A 46 12.28 3.87 -18.06
N GLN A 47 12.97 4.09 -16.93
CA GLN A 47 12.32 4.23 -15.63
C GLN A 47 11.28 5.33 -15.62
N ALA A 48 11.58 6.49 -16.22
CA ALA A 48 10.65 7.62 -16.29
C ALA A 48 9.43 7.28 -17.15
N GLU A 49 9.62 6.65 -18.31
CA GLU A 49 8.53 6.26 -19.20
C GLU A 49 7.61 5.19 -18.58
N VAL A 50 8.20 4.14 -17.99
CA VAL A 50 7.44 3.05 -17.38
C VAL A 50 6.77 3.53 -16.08
N SER A 51 7.47 4.33 -15.27
CA SER A 51 6.86 4.98 -14.11
C SER A 51 5.69 5.84 -14.52
N TRP A 52 5.79 6.62 -15.60
CA TRP A 52 4.67 7.43 -16.06
C TRP A 52 3.46 6.57 -16.42
N SER A 53 3.66 5.51 -17.21
CA SER A 53 2.57 4.63 -17.65
C SER A 53 1.87 3.90 -16.49
N ILE A 54 2.65 3.42 -15.52
CA ILE A 54 2.09 2.72 -14.34
C ILE A 54 1.45 3.72 -13.38
N ASN A 55 2.13 4.85 -13.13
CA ASN A 55 1.72 5.79 -12.10
C ASN A 55 0.57 6.68 -12.54
N GLN A 56 0.38 6.94 -13.85
CA GLN A 56 -0.74 7.76 -14.34
C GLN A 56 -2.11 7.24 -13.85
N ARG A 57 -2.26 5.92 -13.68
CA ARG A 57 -3.52 5.31 -13.22
C ARG A 57 -3.88 5.67 -11.78
N TRP A 58 -2.92 5.64 -10.87
CA TRP A 58 -3.16 5.95 -9.46
C TRP A 58 -2.90 7.42 -9.13
N LEU A 59 -2.00 8.09 -9.84
CA LEU A 59 -1.77 9.53 -9.70
C LEU A 59 -3.01 10.34 -10.03
N GLY A 60 -3.80 9.90 -11.02
CA GLY A 60 -5.11 10.50 -11.30
C GLY A 60 -6.15 10.31 -10.18
N GLN A 61 -5.87 9.48 -9.17
CA GLN A 61 -6.74 9.29 -8.00
C GLN A 61 -6.39 10.24 -6.86
N VAL A 62 -5.20 10.85 -6.89
CA VAL A 62 -4.72 11.77 -5.86
C VAL A 62 -4.86 13.20 -6.35
N TRP A 63 -5.92 13.89 -5.89
CA TRP A 63 -6.30 15.21 -6.40
C TRP A 63 -5.22 16.28 -6.23
N PHE A 64 -4.40 16.22 -5.17
CA PHE A 64 -3.36 17.23 -4.92
C PHE A 64 -2.05 16.98 -5.68
N LEU A 65 -1.89 15.82 -6.33
CA LEU A 65 -0.74 15.53 -7.19
C LEU A 65 -0.99 15.92 -8.65
N GLU A 66 -2.21 16.38 -8.98
CA GLU A 66 -2.55 16.86 -10.31
C GLU A 66 -1.72 18.11 -10.65
N GLY A 67 -0.88 18.00 -11.70
CA GLY A 67 0.02 19.08 -12.13
C GLY A 67 1.42 19.09 -11.47
N ALA A 68 1.75 18.10 -10.64
CA ALA A 68 3.09 17.96 -10.08
C ALA A 68 4.14 17.65 -11.17
N PRO A 69 5.39 18.13 -11.02
CA PRO A 69 6.44 17.89 -12.01
C PRO A 69 6.77 16.40 -12.12
N MET A 70 6.97 15.92 -13.36
CA MET A 70 7.22 14.50 -13.64
C MET A 70 8.38 13.92 -12.83
N GLY A 71 9.45 14.69 -12.60
CA GLY A 71 10.57 14.27 -11.77
C GLY A 71 10.19 13.98 -10.31
N PHE A 72 9.28 14.77 -9.73
CA PHE A 72 8.76 14.55 -8.39
C PHE A 72 7.89 13.29 -8.33
N LEU A 73 7.04 13.09 -9.33
CA LEU A 73 6.17 11.91 -9.43
C LEU A 73 6.96 10.60 -9.56
N VAL A 74 8.05 10.62 -10.33
CA VAL A 74 8.98 9.49 -10.46
C VAL A 74 9.73 9.22 -9.15
N GLN A 75 10.07 10.25 -8.38
CA GLN A 75 10.73 10.07 -7.09
C GLN A 75 9.74 9.55 -6.04
N LEU A 76 8.50 10.03 -6.05
CA LEU A 76 7.42 9.58 -5.16
C LEU A 76 7.12 8.11 -5.40
N SER A 77 6.96 7.70 -6.66
CA SER A 77 6.66 6.30 -7.01
C SER A 77 7.74 5.31 -6.56
N ARG A 78 9.01 5.74 -6.53
CA ARG A 78 10.11 4.93 -6.00
C ARG A 78 10.03 4.72 -4.49
N GLN A 79 9.45 5.66 -3.76
CA GLN A 79 9.33 5.58 -2.30
C GLN A 79 8.08 4.84 -1.85
N MET A 80 7.13 4.60 -2.75
CA MET A 80 5.93 3.83 -2.46
C MET A 80 6.27 2.36 -2.20
N GLN A 81 5.62 1.79 -1.18
CA GLN A 81 5.78 0.40 -0.79
C GLN A 81 4.41 -0.26 -0.77
N ALA A 82 4.28 -1.36 -1.51
CA ALA A 82 3.07 -2.15 -1.49
C ALA A 82 2.96 -2.91 -0.17
N MET A 83 1.81 -2.80 0.50
CA MET A 83 1.54 -3.43 1.79
C MET A 83 0.19 -4.15 1.75
N VAL A 84 0.04 -5.17 2.60
CA VAL A 84 -1.24 -5.86 2.79
C VAL A 84 -1.60 -5.83 4.25
N PHE A 85 -2.87 -5.54 4.51
CA PHE A 85 -3.45 -5.58 5.82
C PHE A 85 -4.50 -6.68 5.87
N ALA A 86 -4.46 -7.49 6.93
CA ALA A 86 -5.45 -8.51 7.18
C ALA A 86 -6.76 -7.86 7.69
N PRO A 87 -7.90 -8.56 7.61
CA PRO A 87 -9.15 -8.07 8.18
C PRO A 87 -8.97 -7.67 9.65
N LEU A 88 -9.61 -6.56 10.04
CA LEU A 88 -9.56 -5.92 11.35
C LEU A 88 -8.25 -5.21 11.71
N GLU A 89 -7.22 -5.28 10.86
CA GLU A 89 -5.99 -4.52 11.07
C GLU A 89 -6.19 -3.03 10.77
N ILE A 90 -5.37 -2.23 11.43
CA ILE A 90 -5.38 -0.77 11.35
C ILE A 90 -4.06 -0.34 10.71
N PRO A 91 -4.09 0.25 9.50
CA PRO A 91 -2.91 0.86 8.91
C PRO A 91 -2.33 1.95 9.82
N PRO A 92 -1.01 2.06 9.95
CA PRO A 92 -0.40 3.09 10.78
C PRO A 92 -0.74 4.50 10.25
N PRO A 93 -1.00 5.48 11.13
CA PRO A 93 -1.24 6.85 10.71
C PRO A 93 0.06 7.52 10.22
N GLY A 94 -0.05 8.53 9.35
CA GLY A 94 1.11 9.32 8.89
C GLY A 94 1.61 8.97 7.49
N SER A 95 0.91 8.13 6.75
CA SER A 95 1.24 7.82 5.35
C SER A 95 0.02 7.97 4.46
N LEU A 96 0.27 8.31 3.19
CA LEU A 96 -0.74 8.28 2.15
C LEU A 96 -0.91 6.84 1.67
N TYR A 97 -2.16 6.39 1.58
CA TYR A 97 -2.51 5.03 1.21
C TYR A 97 -3.44 5.03 0.00
N ILE A 98 -3.17 4.13 -0.95
CA ILE A 98 -3.96 3.97 -2.19
C ILE A 98 -4.46 2.54 -2.28
N ILE A 99 -5.78 2.35 -2.20
CA ILE A 99 -6.35 1.01 -2.19
C ILE A 99 -6.28 0.42 -3.60
N HIS A 100 -5.46 -0.61 -3.80
CA HIS A 100 -5.44 -1.39 -5.03
C HIS A 100 -6.54 -2.44 -5.05
N ARG A 101 -6.79 -3.09 -3.91
CA ARG A 101 -7.79 -4.15 -3.76
C ARG A 101 -8.30 -4.21 -2.33
N GLY A 102 -9.56 -4.61 -2.15
CA GLY A 102 -10.17 -4.81 -0.84
C GLY A 102 -11.00 -3.62 -0.37
N LEU A 103 -11.44 -3.69 0.89
CA LEU A 103 -12.31 -2.70 1.52
C LEU A 103 -11.75 -2.25 2.86
N ILE A 104 -11.73 -0.93 3.07
CA ILE A 104 -11.37 -0.28 4.33
C ILE A 104 -12.55 0.56 4.80
N ILE A 105 -12.79 0.61 6.11
CA ILE A 105 -13.66 1.62 6.70
C ILE A 105 -12.80 2.75 7.27
N TYR A 106 -13.12 3.99 6.88
CA TYR A 106 -12.46 5.20 7.33
C TYR A 106 -13.51 6.26 7.64
N GLY A 107 -13.58 6.71 8.91
CA GLY A 107 -14.54 7.74 9.32
C GLY A 107 -16.01 7.42 8.98
N ALA A 108 -16.43 6.18 9.25
CA ALA A 108 -17.76 5.65 8.90
C ALA A 108 -18.07 5.54 7.40
N ARG A 109 -17.09 5.75 6.51
CA ARG A 109 -17.21 5.52 5.07
C ARG A 109 -16.47 4.26 4.68
N VAL A 110 -17.05 3.45 3.80
CA VAL A 110 -16.37 2.30 3.20
C VAL A 110 -15.66 2.76 1.93
N LEU A 111 -14.35 2.55 1.89
CA LEU A 111 -13.45 2.85 0.79
C LEU A 111 -13.06 1.52 0.13
N GLY A 112 -13.07 1.50 -1.21
CA GLY A 112 -12.70 0.33 -2.00
C GLY A 112 -11.54 0.64 -2.96
N ALA A 113 -11.30 -0.27 -3.90
CA ALA A 113 -10.25 -0.12 -4.91
C ALA A 113 -10.34 1.22 -5.64
N GLY A 114 -9.22 1.93 -5.71
CA GLY A 114 -9.04 3.24 -6.31
C GLY A 114 -9.31 4.42 -5.37
N ALA A 115 -9.73 4.17 -4.13
CA ALA A 115 -9.85 5.22 -3.13
C ALA A 115 -8.50 5.51 -2.47
N VAL A 116 -8.28 6.79 -2.16
CA VAL A 116 -7.09 7.30 -1.47
C VAL A 116 -7.51 7.77 -0.08
N PHE A 117 -6.69 7.50 0.93
CA PHE A 117 -6.91 7.99 2.30
C PHE A 117 -5.59 8.29 3.01
N GLY A 118 -5.65 9.03 4.12
CA GLY A 118 -4.45 9.47 4.85
C GLY A 118 -3.80 10.76 4.30
N GLU A 119 -4.48 11.45 3.39
CA GLU A 119 -4.05 12.72 2.80
C GLU A 119 -3.77 13.77 3.88
N ASP A 120 -4.68 13.91 4.85
CA ASP A 120 -4.56 14.85 5.97
C ASP A 120 -3.33 14.56 6.83
N THR A 121 -3.01 13.28 7.05
CA THR A 121 -1.86 12.87 7.86
C THR A 121 -0.53 12.95 7.12
N CYS A 122 -0.53 12.86 5.79
CA CYS A 122 0.68 12.92 4.98
C CYS A 122 1.09 14.36 4.64
N VAL A 123 0.10 15.25 4.44
CA VAL A 123 0.34 16.64 4.01
C VAL A 123 0.50 17.59 5.22
N LEU A 124 -0.20 17.33 6.32
CA LEU A 124 -0.18 18.21 7.49
C LEU A 124 0.81 17.70 8.54
N SER A 125 1.90 18.42 8.75
CA SER A 125 2.87 18.11 9.82
C SER A 125 2.34 18.38 11.23
N ASN A 126 1.20 19.08 11.36
CA ASN A 126 0.64 19.46 12.65
C ASN A 126 -0.37 18.42 13.15
N ALA A 127 -0.02 17.74 14.24
CA ALA A 127 -0.84 16.70 14.84
C ALA A 127 -2.24 17.17 15.29
N ALA A 128 -2.40 18.46 15.59
CA ALA A 128 -3.69 19.04 15.99
C ALA A 128 -4.71 19.14 14.84
N LEU A 129 -4.26 19.03 13.58
CA LEU A 129 -5.10 19.08 12.39
C LEU A 129 -5.37 17.69 11.79
N HIS A 130 -4.82 16.63 12.39
CA HIS A 130 -5.15 15.28 11.96
C HIS A 130 -6.62 14.98 12.28
N THR A 131 -7.32 14.46 11.28
CA THR A 131 -8.63 13.87 11.50
C THR A 131 -8.51 12.72 12.52
N PRO A 132 -9.43 12.60 13.48
CA PRO A 132 -9.41 11.53 14.49
C PRO A 132 -9.84 10.17 13.94
N TYR A 133 -10.02 10.05 12.61
CA TYR A 133 -10.55 8.86 11.98
C TYR A 133 -9.46 7.80 11.80
N VAL A 134 -9.78 6.59 12.27
CA VAL A 134 -8.91 5.43 12.14
C VAL A 134 -9.40 4.59 10.96
N ALA A 135 -8.48 4.24 10.06
CA ALA A 135 -8.73 3.28 8.98
C ALA A 135 -8.74 1.86 9.55
N ARG A 136 -9.70 1.03 9.15
CA ARG A 136 -9.73 -0.39 9.52
C ARG A 136 -10.05 -1.25 8.30
N ALA A 137 -9.22 -2.25 8.06
CA ALA A 137 -9.43 -3.22 7.00
C ALA A 137 -10.67 -4.08 7.29
N LEU A 138 -11.60 -4.16 6.34
CA LEU A 138 -12.78 -5.05 6.42
C LEU A 138 -12.53 -6.39 5.74
N SER A 139 -11.67 -6.40 4.73
CA SER A 139 -11.18 -7.59 4.03
C SER A 139 -9.65 -7.64 4.09
N TYR A 140 -9.04 -8.58 3.37
CA TYR A 140 -7.65 -8.38 2.97
C TYR A 140 -7.60 -7.20 2.01
N VAL A 141 -6.71 -6.25 2.31
CA VAL A 141 -6.58 -5.00 1.57
C VAL A 141 -5.15 -4.87 1.09
N ASP A 142 -5.01 -4.66 -0.21
CA ASP A 142 -3.74 -4.35 -0.87
C ASP A 142 -3.68 -2.83 -1.04
N ILE A 143 -2.65 -2.20 -0.46
CA ILE A 143 -2.43 -0.74 -0.43
C ILE A 143 -1.04 -0.35 -0.90
#